data_AF-A0A966YJZ7-F1
#
_entry.id   AF-A0A966YJZ7-F1
#
_cell.length_a   1.000
_cell.length_b   1.000
_cell.length_c   1.000
_cell.angle_alpha   90.00
_cell.angle_beta   90.00
_cell.angle_gamma   90.00
#
_symmetry.space_group_name_H-M   'P 1'
#
loop_
_entity.id
_entity.type
_entity.pdbx_description
1 polymer ?
#
loop_
_entity_poly.entity_id
_entity_poly.type
_entity_poly.pdbx_seq_one_letter_code
_entity_poly.pdbx_strand_id
1 'polypeptide(L)'
;MSDQGPAVIDARYELESRFADGSWRTAALFGVLGFVLGFLFAWLLFSLGGGDEGSPVDVVDVPSVEGLDVEEARELLLEAGLAQPDVEFETNDEVPV
;
A
#
# COMPACT_ATOMS: atom_id res chain seq x y z
N MET A 1 -44.44 -37.58 -63.24
CA MET A 1 -43.15 -36.91 -62.96
C MET A 1 -43.15 -36.49 -61.51
N SER A 2 -42.47 -37.25 -60.65
CA SER A 2 -41.96 -36.73 -59.39
C SER A 2 -40.57 -36.19 -59.69
N ASP A 3 -40.28 -34.93 -59.34
CA ASP A 3 -38.97 -34.60 -58.78
C ASP A 3 -38.95 -33.19 -58.17
N GLN A 4 -38.73 -33.15 -56.86
CA GLN A 4 -37.83 -32.26 -56.12
C GLN A 4 -37.98 -30.74 -56.33
N GLY A 5 -38.57 -30.10 -55.32
CA GLY A 5 -38.44 -28.66 -55.11
C GLY A 5 -37.01 -28.27 -54.70
N PRO A 6 -36.49 -27.11 -55.14
CA PRO A 6 -35.27 -26.58 -54.59
C PRO A 6 -35.59 -25.85 -53.28
N ALA A 7 -34.98 -26.36 -52.20
CA ALA A 7 -34.87 -25.71 -50.91
C ALA A 7 -34.24 -24.32 -51.08
N VAL A 8 -35.06 -23.27 -51.10
CA VAL A 8 -34.54 -21.91 -50.86
C VAL A 8 -34.54 -21.72 -49.35
N ILE A 9 -33.37 -22.05 -48.83
CA ILE A 9 -32.89 -22.05 -47.46
C ILE A 9 -33.54 -20.97 -46.60
N ASP A 10 -34.16 -21.44 -45.53
CA ASP A 10 -34.59 -20.72 -44.33
C ASP A 10 -33.39 -19.93 -43.79
N ALA A 11 -33.26 -18.65 -44.18
CA ALA A 11 -32.30 -17.72 -43.61
C ALA A 11 -32.71 -17.28 -42.19
N ARG A 12 -33.18 -18.26 -41.40
CA ARG A 12 -33.49 -18.18 -39.97
C ARG A 12 -32.30 -18.51 -39.07
N TYR A 13 -31.10 -18.63 -39.60
CA TYR A 13 -29.95 -18.97 -38.76
C TYR A 13 -28.76 -18.07 -39.08
N GLU A 14 -28.28 -17.42 -38.01
CA GLU A 14 -26.89 -16.99 -37.80
C GLU A 14 -26.51 -15.51 -38.06
N LEU A 15 -27.42 -14.58 -37.77
CA LEU A 15 -26.97 -13.25 -37.29
C LEU A 15 -27.19 -13.10 -35.78
N GLU A 16 -26.88 -14.16 -35.03
CA GLU A 16 -26.73 -14.09 -33.58
C GLU A 16 -25.28 -14.35 -33.19
N SER A 17 -24.39 -13.45 -33.58
CA SER A 17 -23.19 -13.16 -32.79
C SER A 17 -23.59 -12.38 -31.52
N ARG A 18 -24.51 -12.91 -30.71
CA ARG A 18 -25.04 -12.23 -29.51
C ARG A 18 -24.48 -12.75 -28.20
N PHE A 19 -23.64 -13.79 -28.23
CA PHE A 19 -23.24 -14.50 -27.00
C PHE A 19 -21.73 -14.73 -26.84
N ALA A 20 -20.88 -13.94 -27.51
CA ALA A 20 -19.43 -13.95 -27.25
C ALA A 20 -18.90 -12.63 -26.64
N ASP A 21 -19.78 -11.72 -26.22
CA ASP A 21 -19.39 -10.31 -25.99
C ASP A 21 -19.13 -9.91 -24.53
N GLY A 22 -19.29 -10.83 -23.57
CA GLY A 22 -19.16 -10.52 -22.14
C GLY A 22 -17.90 -11.07 -21.47
N SER A 23 -17.54 -12.33 -21.75
CA SER A 23 -16.53 -13.07 -21.00
C SER A 23 -15.11 -12.55 -21.20
N TRP A 24 -14.80 -12.05 -22.40
CA TRP A 24 -13.48 -11.47 -22.67
C TRP A 24 -13.28 -10.11 -22.01
N ARG A 25 -14.36 -9.31 -21.92
CA ARG A 25 -14.32 -8.03 -21.22
C ARG A 25 -14.19 -8.23 -19.72
N THR A 26 -14.92 -9.18 -19.15
CA THR A 26 -14.77 -9.51 -17.72
C THR A 26 -13.38 -10.06 -17.43
N ALA A 27 -12.84 -10.96 -18.27
CA ALA A 27 -11.48 -11.46 -18.14
C ALA A 27 -10.43 -10.33 -18.20
N ALA A 28 -10.57 -9.40 -19.14
CA ALA A 28 -9.70 -8.22 -19.22
C ALA A 28 -9.82 -7.33 -17.99
N LEU A 29 -11.04 -7.10 -17.47
CA LEU A 29 -11.26 -6.32 -16.26
C LEU A 29 -10.62 -6.97 -15.02
N PHE A 30 -10.67 -8.29 -14.86
CA PHE A 30 -10.00 -8.98 -13.76
C PHE A 30 -8.47 -8.90 -13.87
N GLY A 31 -7.92 -8.97 -15.08
CA GLY A 31 -6.48 -8.77 -15.31
C GLY A 31 -6.04 -7.36 -14.94
N VAL A 32 -6.76 -6.33 -15.42
CA VAL A 32 -6.47 -4.93 -15.09
C VAL A 32 -6.70 -4.65 -13.61
N LEU A 33 -7.78 -5.16 -13.01
CA LEU A 33 -8.07 -5.02 -11.59
C LEU A 33 -6.97 -5.66 -10.75
N GLY A 34 -6.52 -6.87 -11.09
CA GLY A 34 -5.42 -7.55 -10.41
C GLY A 34 -4.09 -6.79 -10.55
N PHE A 35 -3.80 -6.25 -11.74
CA PHE A 35 -2.62 -5.43 -11.96
C PHE A 35 -2.63 -4.14 -11.13
N VAL A 36 -3.75 -3.41 -11.14
CA VAL A 36 -3.93 -2.18 -10.35
C VAL A 36 -3.88 -2.49 -8.85
N LEU A 37 -4.55 -3.56 -8.40
CA LEU A 37 -4.57 -3.95 -7.00
C LEU A 37 -3.20 -4.43 -6.52
N GLY A 38 -2.47 -5.19 -7.34
CA GLY A 38 -1.11 -5.62 -7.05
C GLY A 38 -0.13 -4.45 -7.00
N PHE A 39 -0.25 -3.50 -7.93
CA PHE A 39 0.52 -2.26 -7.91
C PHE A 39 0.22 -1.43 -6.66
N LEU A 40 -1.05 -1.22 -6.32
CA LEU A 40 -1.46 -0.51 -5.11
C LEU A 40 -1.01 -1.22 -3.83
N PHE A 41 -1.02 -2.55 -3.82
CA PHE A 41 -0.54 -3.34 -2.69
C PHE A 41 0.98 -3.25 -2.53
N ALA A 42 1.73 -3.35 -3.62
CA ALA A 42 3.18 -3.12 -3.59
C ALA A 42 3.51 -1.68 -3.16
N TRP A 43 2.76 -0.70 -3.66
CA TRP A 43 2.85 0.70 -3.25
C TRP A 43 2.52 0.89 -1.77
N LEU A 44 1.50 0.19 -1.26
CA LEU A 44 1.10 0.20 0.15
C LEU A 44 2.20 -0.38 1.04
N LEU A 45 2.78 -1.52 0.67
CA LEU A 45 3.87 -2.13 1.44
C LEU A 45 5.11 -1.24 1.47
N PHE A 46 5.46 -0.62 0.34
CA PHE A 46 6.54 0.37 0.27
C PHE A 46 6.23 1.59 1.15
N SER A 47 5.01 2.12 1.08
CA SER A 47 4.56 3.27 1.89
C SER A 47 4.46 2.96 3.38
N LEU A 48 4.22 1.71 3.78
CA LEU A 48 4.05 1.32 5.18
C LEU A 48 5.41 1.15 5.90
N GLY A 49 6.51 1.15 5.16
CA GLY A 49 7.86 1.03 5.74
C GLY A 49 8.60 -0.19 5.23
N GLY A 50 8.76 -0.28 3.91
CA GLY A 50 9.75 -1.16 3.28
C GLY A 50 11.10 -0.45 3.17
N GLY A 51 11.66 -0.04 4.30
CA GLY A 51 12.97 0.62 4.39
C GLY A 51 14.06 -0.39 4.73
N ASP A 52 14.74 -0.87 3.69
CA ASP A 52 16.14 -1.33 3.66
C ASP A 52 16.64 -2.22 4.83
N GLU A 53 16.74 -3.51 4.54
CA GLU A 53 17.49 -4.52 5.30
C GLU A 53 19.01 -4.22 5.19
N GLY A 54 19.50 -3.16 5.83
CA GLY A 54 20.94 -2.87 5.75
C GLY A 54 21.41 -1.45 6.03
N SER A 55 20.54 -0.51 6.40
CA SER A 55 21.06 0.71 7.01
C SER A 55 21.85 0.29 8.25
N PRO A 56 23.13 0.69 8.42
CA PRO A 56 23.66 0.75 9.77
C PRO A 56 22.59 1.51 10.56
N VAL A 57 22.05 0.89 11.60
CA VAL A 57 21.34 1.66 12.62
C VAL A 57 22.30 2.79 12.94
N ASP A 58 21.93 4.00 12.56
CA ASP A 58 22.76 5.17 12.83
C ASP A 58 22.68 5.31 14.34
N VAL A 59 23.66 4.70 15.01
CA VAL A 59 23.71 4.66 16.47
C VAL A 59 24.10 6.07 16.87
N VAL A 60 23.10 6.91 17.09
CA VAL A 60 23.30 8.26 17.57
C VAL A 60 23.52 8.18 19.07
N ASP A 61 24.63 8.73 19.55
CA ASP A 61 24.89 8.87 20.97
C ASP A 61 23.86 9.82 21.57
N VAL A 62 23.02 9.31 22.48
CA VAL A 62 22.03 10.12 23.18
C VAL A 62 22.72 10.85 24.33
N PRO A 63 22.70 12.20 24.37
CA PRO A 63 23.29 12.94 25.47
C PRO A 63 22.50 12.71 26.76
N SER A 64 23.22 12.64 27.89
CA SER A 64 22.59 12.54 29.21
C SER A 64 21.89 13.85 29.56
N VAL A 65 20.59 13.77 29.85
CA VAL A 65 19.74 14.90 30.26
C VAL A 65 19.24 14.78 31.71
N GLU A 66 19.82 13.86 32.49
CA GLU A 66 19.46 13.64 33.89
C GLU A 66 19.74 14.89 34.75
N GLY A 67 18.73 15.33 35.51
CA GLY A 67 18.81 16.50 36.38
C GLY A 67 18.71 17.86 35.67
N LEU A 68 18.50 17.89 34.35
CA LEU A 68 18.22 19.11 33.59
C LEU A 68 16.72 19.42 33.59
N ASP A 69 16.39 20.71 33.46
CA ASP A 69 15.01 21.13 33.22
C ASP A 69 14.52 20.63 31.86
N VAL A 70 13.20 20.39 31.74
CA VAL A 70 12.57 19.89 30.51
C VAL A 70 12.89 20.75 29.29
N GLU A 71 12.99 22.07 29.46
CA GLU A 71 13.33 23.00 28.38
C GLU A 71 14.77 22.82 27.91
N GLU A 72 15.72 22.71 28.85
CA GLU A 72 17.15 22.56 28.58
C GLU A 72 17.48 21.17 28.02
N ALA A 73 16.85 20.13 28.57
CA ALA A 73 16.93 18.77 28.05
C ALA A 73 16.44 18.69 26.60
N ARG A 74 15.34 19.40 26.28
CA ARG A 74 14.79 19.44 24.93
C ARG A 74 15.72 20.12 23.95
N GLU A 75 16.34 21.24 24.35
CA GLU A 75 17.28 21.97 23.48
C GLU A 75 18.49 21.11 23.13
N LEU A 76 19.07 20.38 24.10
CA LEU A 76 20.20 19.48 23.88
C LEU A 76 19.85 18.29 22.96
N LEU A 77 18.66 17.71 23.12
CA LEU A 77 18.22 16.62 22.26
C LEU A 77 17.99 17.11 20.82
N LEU A 78 17.43 18.30 20.64
CA LEU A 78 17.26 18.91 19.31
C LEU A 78 18.58 19.30 18.66
N GLU A 79 19.55 19.83 19.44
CA GLU A 79 20.90 20.14 18.95
C GLU A 79 21.63 18.87 18.49
N ALA A 80 21.42 17.74 19.18
CA ALA A 80 21.91 16.43 18.78
C ALA A 80 21.17 15.83 17.56
N GLY A 81 20.18 16.54 16.99
CA GLY A 81 19.39 16.06 15.85
C GLY A 81 18.36 14.99 16.21
N LEU A 82 18.08 14.79 17.49
CA LEU A 82 17.09 13.84 17.98
C LEU A 82 15.68 14.46 17.91
N ALA A 83 14.68 13.59 17.76
CA ALA A 83 13.28 14.01 17.76
C ALA A 83 12.86 14.47 19.16
N GLN A 84 11.78 15.26 19.21
CA GLN A 84 11.22 15.75 20.47
C GLN A 84 10.76 14.56 21.34
N PRO A 85 11.23 14.45 22.60
CA PRO A 85 10.88 13.33 23.47
C PRO A 85 9.46 13.45 24.02
N ASP A 86 8.81 12.32 24.25
CA ASP A 86 7.59 12.24 25.06
C ASP A 86 7.93 12.45 26.54
N VAL A 87 7.21 13.34 27.23
CA VAL A 87 7.43 13.65 28.64
C VAL A 87 6.43 12.90 29.50
N GLU A 88 6.94 12.03 30.37
CA GLU A 88 6.17 11.33 31.39
C GLU A 88 6.69 11.73 32.78
N PHE A 89 5.76 12.00 33.71
CA PHE A 89 6.10 12.42 35.07
C PHE A 89 6.06 11.22 36.01
N GLU A 90 7.20 10.94 36.64
CA GLU A 90 7.32 9.94 37.69
C GLU A 90 7.75 10.57 39.02
N THR A 91 7.41 9.92 40.13
CA THR A 91 7.86 10.36 41.46
C THR A 91 9.27 9.82 41.69
N ASN A 92 10.25 10.70 41.84
CA ASN A 92 11.66 10.35 42.01
C ASN A 92 12.24 11.03 43.26
N ASP A 93 13.03 10.30 44.05
CA ASP A 93 13.65 10.79 45.29
C ASP A 93 15.10 11.31 45.07
N GLU A 94 15.70 11.03 43.92
CA GLU A 94 17.06 11.40 43.53
C GLU A 94 17.11 12.70 42.71
N VAL A 95 16.06 13.00 41.96
CA VAL A 95 15.94 14.21 41.13
C VAL A 95 14.93 15.18 41.75
N PRO A 96 15.36 16.41 42.14
CA PRO A 96 14.46 17.40 42.72
C PRO A 96 13.48 17.98 41.68
N VAL A 97 12.27 18.31 42.15
CA VAL A 97 11.22 18.99 41.37
C VAL A 97 11.37 20.50 41.34
#